data_AF-S8F8H7-F1
#
_entry.id   AF-S8F8H7-F1
#
_cell.length_a   1.000
_cell.length_b   1.000
_cell.length_c   1.000
_cell.angle_alpha   90.00
_cell.angle_beta   90.00
_cell.angle_gamma   90.00
#
_symmetry.space_group_name_H-M   'P 1'
#
loop_
_entity.id
_entity.type
_entity.pdbx_description
1 polymer ?
#
loop_
_entity_poly.entity_id
_entity_poly.type
_entity_poly.pdbx_seq_one_letter_code
_entity_poly.pdbx_strand_id
1 'polypeptide(L)'
;LLLWIMCSLSPTEIRERLLDDSDFRVRLLAWLEQCHSGDFATGSKSDIEERIRLSRSSSSAVSSDTHAEDLHVDESRTTESYRDPTLNLPSSPDPLVFTNDSLLGQWFRDMQAESDDIVFRSNQHSQTHSKGCKRITSSVCRARYPRELFDSTVVDPDTGAIRFKKSEPWINTFNHLLSYLLRCNTDVTCLLSGTTVKAVIAYVTDYISKAAYTTQSVFSSVKSV
;
A
#
# COMPACT_ATOMS: atom_id res chain seq x y z
N LEU A 1 6.94 1.75 -15.74
CA LEU A 1 7.29 0.39 -16.22
C LEU A 1 6.03 -0.23 -16.79
N LEU A 2 6.04 -0.68 -18.05
CA LEU A 2 4.95 -1.46 -18.63
C LEU A 2 5.44 -2.89 -18.77
N LEU A 3 4.72 -3.84 -18.17
CA LEU A 3 5.04 -5.26 -18.25
C LEU A 3 4.00 -5.96 -19.11
N TRP A 4 4.46 -6.66 -20.14
CA TRP A 4 3.62 -7.53 -20.96
C TRP A 4 3.79 -8.97 -20.50
N ILE A 5 2.73 -9.58 -19.99
CA ILE A 5 2.74 -10.98 -19.59
C ILE A 5 2.33 -11.81 -20.80
N MET A 6 3.26 -12.65 -21.29
CA MET A 6 2.99 -13.58 -22.38
C MET A 6 1.81 -14.49 -22.02
N CYS A 7 0.94 -14.76 -22.99
CA CYS A 7 -0.29 -15.56 -22.80
C CYS A 7 -1.31 -14.94 -21.83
N SER A 8 -1.27 -13.63 -21.59
CA SER A 8 -2.34 -12.94 -20.88
C SER A 8 -3.63 -12.94 -21.71
N LEU A 9 -4.73 -13.30 -21.05
CA LEU A 9 -6.07 -13.20 -21.62
C LEU A 9 -6.46 -11.73 -21.74
N SER A 10 -7.24 -11.40 -22.78
CA SER A 10 -7.87 -10.10 -22.89
C SER A 10 -8.88 -9.88 -21.76
N PRO A 11 -9.18 -8.62 -21.38
CA PRO A 11 -10.20 -8.35 -20.37
C PRO A 11 -11.57 -8.98 -20.69
N THR A 12 -11.92 -9.10 -21.97
CA THR A 12 -13.15 -9.75 -22.43
C THR A 12 -13.13 -11.25 -22.14
N GLU A 13 -12.05 -11.94 -22.50
CA GLU A 13 -11.90 -13.39 -22.25
C GLU A 13 -11.85 -13.68 -20.74
N ILE A 14 -11.18 -12.84 -19.96
CA ILE A 14 -11.19 -12.96 -18.49
C ILE A 14 -12.61 -12.88 -17.96
N ARG A 15 -13.38 -11.87 -18.39
CA ARG A 15 -14.76 -11.64 -17.94
C ARG A 15 -15.68 -12.81 -18.31
N GLU A 16 -15.61 -13.32 -19.54
CA GLU A 16 -16.42 -14.46 -19.99
C GLU A 16 -16.11 -15.70 -19.16
N ARG A 17 -14.82 -16.04 -19.00
CA ARG A 17 -14.42 -17.18 -18.17
C ARG A 17 -14.75 -17.00 -16.69
N LEU A 18 -14.69 -15.79 -16.16
CA LEU A 18 -15.06 -15.50 -14.77
C LEU A 18 -16.54 -15.83 -14.50
N LEU A 19 -17.41 -15.64 -15.51
CA LEU A 19 -18.84 -15.94 -15.41
C LEU A 19 -19.11 -17.44 -15.65
N ASP A 20 -18.49 -18.02 -16.68
CA ASP A 20 -18.85 -19.36 -17.20
C ASP A 20 -18.02 -20.51 -16.60
N ASP A 21 -16.80 -20.25 -16.12
CA ASP A 21 -15.85 -21.27 -15.64
C ASP A 21 -15.56 -21.06 -14.14
N SER A 22 -16.21 -21.87 -13.30
CA SER A 22 -16.09 -21.76 -11.84
C SER A 22 -14.68 -22.04 -11.33
N ASP A 23 -13.94 -22.96 -11.96
CA ASP A 23 -12.59 -23.30 -11.56
C ASP A 23 -11.62 -22.15 -11.89
N PHE A 24 -11.74 -21.59 -13.10
CA PHE A 24 -11.01 -20.38 -13.47
C PHE A 24 -11.31 -19.22 -12.54
N ARG A 25 -12.60 -18.98 -12.22
CA ARG A 25 -13.00 -17.93 -11.27
C ARG A 25 -12.31 -18.10 -9.93
N VAL A 26 -12.37 -19.28 -9.31
CA VAL A 26 -11.75 -19.52 -8.00
C VAL A 26 -10.24 -19.28 -8.05
N ARG A 27 -9.55 -19.81 -9.06
CA ARG A 27 -8.10 -19.66 -9.20
C ARG A 27 -7.67 -18.21 -9.46
N LEU A 28 -8.41 -17.49 -10.31
CA LEU A 28 -8.12 -16.10 -10.63
C LEU A 28 -8.32 -15.20 -9.41
N LEU A 29 -9.43 -15.37 -8.68
CA LEU A 29 -9.69 -14.58 -7.47
C LEU A 29 -8.62 -14.83 -6.41
N ALA A 30 -8.26 -16.09 -6.16
CA ALA A 30 -7.20 -16.44 -5.22
C ALA A 30 -5.83 -15.84 -5.59
N TRP A 31 -5.53 -15.73 -6.89
CA TRP A 31 -4.30 -15.07 -7.36
C TRP A 31 -4.37 -13.53 -7.22
N LEU A 32 -5.51 -12.91 -7.57
CA LEU A 32 -5.69 -11.46 -7.46
C LEU A 32 -5.63 -10.99 -5.99
N GLU A 33 -6.19 -11.76 -5.06
CA GLU A 33 -6.10 -11.47 -3.62
C GLU A 33 -4.67 -11.54 -3.07
N GLN A 34 -3.76 -12.28 -3.73
CA GLN A 34 -2.33 -12.23 -3.40
C GLN A 34 -1.62 -11.02 -4.00
N CYS A 35 -2.18 -10.45 -5.07
CA CYS A 35 -1.61 -9.30 -5.78
C CYS A 35 -1.92 -7.98 -5.09
N HIS A 36 -3.05 -7.85 -4.38
CA HIS A 36 -3.37 -6.64 -3.63
C HIS A 36 -4.41 -6.90 -2.52
N SER A 37 -4.35 -6.08 -1.47
CA SER A 37 -5.26 -6.08 -0.34
C SER A 37 -5.87 -4.70 -0.14
N GLY A 38 -7.13 -4.67 0.30
CA GLY A 38 -7.80 -3.47 0.77
C GLY A 38 -7.63 -3.22 2.27
N ASP A 39 -6.87 -4.06 2.96
CA ASP A 39 -6.82 -4.19 4.41
C ASP A 39 -5.38 -4.39 4.90
N PHE A 40 -5.14 -4.08 6.18
CA PHE A 40 -3.90 -4.38 6.87
C PHE A 40 -3.69 -5.88 7.08
N ALA A 41 -2.43 -6.32 7.13
CA ALA A 41 -2.09 -7.74 7.25
C ALA A 41 -1.99 -8.22 8.70
N THR A 42 -1.57 -7.34 9.62
CA THR A 42 -1.13 -7.73 10.97
C THR A 42 -2.02 -7.24 12.09
N GLY A 43 -3.24 -6.82 11.78
CA GLY A 43 -4.26 -6.38 12.75
C GLY A 43 -5.18 -5.32 12.18
N SER A 44 -6.06 -4.81 13.03
CA SER A 44 -6.89 -3.64 12.73
C SER A 44 -6.06 -2.35 12.71
N LYS A 45 -6.63 -1.27 12.16
CA LYS A 45 -6.02 0.06 12.25
C LYS A 45 -5.60 0.45 13.68
N SER A 46 -6.43 0.16 14.69
CA SER A 46 -6.11 0.48 16.09
C SER A 46 -4.93 -0.32 16.63
N ASP A 47 -4.81 -1.59 16.24
CA ASP A 47 -3.70 -2.45 16.67
C ASP A 47 -2.36 -1.92 16.12
N ILE A 48 -2.38 -1.41 14.89
CA ILE A 48 -1.20 -0.81 14.25
C ILE A 48 -0.83 0.51 14.91
N GLU A 49 -1.83 1.38 15.14
CA GLU A 49 -1.61 2.66 15.83
C GLU A 49 -0.99 2.46 17.21
N GLU A 50 -1.51 1.52 17.99
CA GLU A 50 -0.98 1.18 19.31
C GLU A 50 0.45 0.63 19.22
N ARG A 51 0.71 -0.29 18.28
CA ARG A 51 2.06 -0.86 18.08
C ARG A 51 3.09 0.22 17.75
N ILE A 52 2.77 1.13 16.82
CA ILE A 52 3.65 2.25 16.46
C ILE A 52 3.90 3.15 17.68
N ARG A 53 2.86 3.46 18.45
CA ARG A 53 2.97 4.29 19.66
C ARG A 53 3.91 3.64 20.68
N LEU A 54 3.73 2.36 20.97
CA LEU A 54 4.56 1.60 21.93
C LEU A 54 6.02 1.53 21.47
N SER A 55 6.28 1.21 20.20
CA SER A 55 7.63 1.14 19.64
C SER A 55 8.38 2.48 19.73
N ARG A 56 7.67 3.61 19.51
CA ARG A 56 8.24 4.96 19.67
C ARG A 56 8.57 5.27 21.13
N SER A 57 7.67 4.96 22.06
CA SER A 57 7.89 5.20 23.50
C SER A 57 9.10 4.42 24.03
N SER A 58 9.26 3.15 23.64
CA SER A 58 10.42 2.34 24.02
C SER A 58 11.74 2.92 23.51
N SER A 59 11.73 3.56 22.35
CA SER A 59 12.95 4.15 21.75
C SER A 59 13.34 5.49 22.39
N SER A 60 12.36 6.28 22.83
CA SER A 60 12.61 7.53 23.56
C SER A 60 13.05 7.33 25.01
N ALA A 61 12.66 6.23 25.66
CA ALA A 61 13.09 5.91 27.03
C ALA A 61 14.58 5.52 27.11
N VAL A 62 15.14 4.93 26.04
CA VAL A 62 16.56 4.55 25.97
C VAL A 62 17.49 5.77 25.79
N SER A 63 16.96 6.90 25.33
CA SER A 63 17.75 8.12 25.05
C SER A 63 17.82 9.12 26.21
N SER A 64 17.13 8.89 27.34
CA SER A 64 17.09 9.84 28.48
C SER A 64 18.07 9.54 29.63
N ASP A 65 18.74 8.38 29.65
CA ASP A 65 19.68 8.01 30.71
C ASP A 65 21.12 7.97 30.16
N THR A 66 21.80 9.12 30.11
CA THR A 66 23.26 9.16 29.91
C THR A 66 23.93 10.11 30.90
N HIS A 67 23.93 9.68 32.16
CA HIS A 67 24.93 10.05 33.16
C HIS A 67 25.06 8.92 34.19
N ALA A 68 25.75 7.83 33.85
CA ALA A 68 26.38 6.93 34.82
C ALA A 68 27.44 6.05 34.14
N GLU A 69 28.50 5.79 34.87
CA GLU A 69 29.81 5.30 34.46
C GLU A 69 29.86 3.81 34.05
N ASP A 70 30.72 3.53 33.07
CA ASP A 70 31.64 2.38 32.95
C ASP A 70 31.16 0.99 33.46
N LEU A 71 30.44 0.25 32.60
CA LEU A 71 30.27 -1.20 32.74
C LEU A 71 30.26 -1.86 31.34
N HIS A 72 31.10 -2.88 31.17
CA HIS A 72 31.27 -3.68 29.95
C HIS A 72 29.93 -4.14 29.34
N VAL A 73 29.64 -3.67 28.13
CA VAL A 73 28.45 -4.04 27.36
C VAL A 73 28.69 -5.40 26.69
N ASP A 74 27.92 -6.41 27.12
CA ASP A 74 27.77 -7.70 26.45
C ASP A 74 27.12 -7.50 25.06
N GLU A 75 27.81 -7.92 24.01
CA GLU A 75 27.62 -7.55 22.60
C GLU A 75 26.46 -8.34 21.91
N SER A 76 25.47 -8.84 22.66
CA SER A 76 24.50 -9.81 22.11
C SER A 76 23.02 -9.37 22.01
N ARG A 77 22.65 -8.15 22.42
CA ARG A 77 21.27 -7.66 22.26
C ARG A 77 21.20 -6.16 21.96
N THR A 78 21.47 -5.77 20.72
CA THR A 78 21.05 -4.45 20.22
C THR A 78 19.53 -4.41 20.20
N THR A 79 18.90 -3.81 21.22
CA THR A 79 17.49 -3.41 21.13
C THR A 79 17.41 -2.35 20.05
N GLU A 80 17.11 -2.75 18.81
CA GLU A 80 16.99 -1.81 17.70
C GLU A 80 15.92 -0.79 18.04
N SER A 81 16.35 0.45 18.23
CA SER A 81 15.47 1.62 18.29
C SER A 81 14.53 1.59 17.09
N TYR A 82 13.25 1.83 17.33
CA TYR A 82 12.24 2.01 16.29
C TYR A 82 12.72 3.01 15.23
N ARG A 83 12.58 2.63 13.96
CA ARG A 83 12.89 3.48 12.80
C ARG A 83 11.61 3.67 12.00
N ASP A 84 11.31 4.92 11.69
CA ASP A 84 10.17 5.26 10.84
C ASP A 84 10.39 4.70 9.42
N PRO A 85 9.58 3.74 8.96
CA PRO A 85 9.81 3.09 7.68
C PRO A 85 9.59 4.03 6.49
N THR A 86 8.83 5.12 6.67
CA THR A 86 8.62 6.13 5.61
C THR A 86 9.82 7.07 5.44
N LEU A 87 10.76 7.06 6.38
CA LEU A 87 11.97 7.88 6.37
C LEU A 87 13.24 7.06 6.17
N ASN A 88 13.12 5.73 6.04
CA ASN A 88 14.26 4.82 5.95
C ASN A 88 14.05 3.80 4.82
N LEU A 89 15.13 3.48 4.11
CA LEU A 89 15.11 2.44 3.09
C LEU A 89 14.90 1.06 3.73
N PRO A 90 14.30 0.11 2.99
CA PRO A 90 14.23 -1.28 3.44
C PRO A 90 15.61 -1.88 3.63
N SER A 91 15.74 -2.61 4.73
CA SER A 91 16.90 -3.45 4.99
C SER A 91 16.94 -4.57 3.96
N SER A 92 18.13 -4.82 3.40
CA SER A 92 18.32 -5.99 2.53
C SER A 92 18.16 -7.26 3.38
N PRO A 93 17.31 -8.21 2.99
CA PRO A 93 17.22 -9.49 3.69
C PRO A 93 18.55 -10.25 3.58
N ASP A 94 18.92 -10.97 4.64
CA ASP A 94 20.02 -11.93 4.60
C ASP A 94 19.67 -13.03 3.58
N PRO A 95 20.55 -13.36 2.61
CA PRO A 95 20.33 -14.47 1.67
C PRO A 95 19.91 -15.79 2.33
N LEU A 96 20.33 -16.07 3.57
CA LEU A 96 19.94 -17.26 4.33
C LEU A 96 18.43 -17.35 4.56
N VAL A 97 17.72 -16.23 4.59
CA VAL A 97 16.24 -16.17 4.70
C VAL A 97 15.59 -17.01 3.60
N PHE A 98 16.15 -17.01 2.38
CA PHE A 98 15.57 -17.71 1.24
C PHE A 98 15.93 -19.20 1.17
N THR A 99 16.70 -19.70 2.14
CA THR A 99 17.12 -21.11 2.20
C THR A 99 16.29 -21.94 3.19
N ASN A 100 15.45 -21.30 3.99
CA ASN A 100 14.68 -21.94 5.05
C ASN A 100 13.27 -21.35 5.12
N ASP A 101 12.26 -22.21 4.97
CA ASP A 101 10.84 -21.80 4.95
C ASP A 101 10.40 -21.08 6.23
N SER A 102 10.95 -21.44 7.39
CA SER A 102 10.64 -20.77 8.66
C SER A 102 11.22 -19.36 8.68
N LEU A 103 12.45 -19.17 8.19
CA LEU A 103 13.07 -17.85 8.11
C LEU A 103 12.34 -16.98 7.08
N LEU A 104 12.00 -17.55 5.92
CA LEU A 104 11.23 -16.89 4.89
C LEU A 104 9.85 -16.45 5.41
N GLY A 105 9.17 -17.33 6.14
CA GLY A 105 7.88 -17.02 6.76
C GLY A 105 7.97 -15.94 7.83
N GLN A 106 9.07 -15.88 8.60
CA GLN A 106 9.30 -14.81 9.56
C GLN A 106 9.54 -13.48 8.84
N TRP A 107 10.44 -13.46 7.85
CA TRP A 107 10.69 -12.27 7.04
C TRP A 107 9.42 -11.73 6.39
N PHE A 108 8.55 -12.61 5.88
CA PHE A 108 7.29 -12.19 5.27
C PHE A 108 6.35 -11.50 6.28
N ARG A 109 6.27 -12.02 7.53
CA ARG A 109 5.50 -11.37 8.60
C ARG A 109 6.07 -10.00 8.98
N ASP A 110 7.40 -9.90 9.06
CA ASP A 110 8.06 -8.63 9.39
C ASP A 110 7.86 -7.59 8.27
N MET A 111 7.98 -8.03 7.01
CA MET A 111 7.67 -7.22 5.82
C MET A 111 6.22 -6.70 5.85
N GLN A 112 5.27 -7.57 6.17
CA GLN A 112 3.85 -7.19 6.31
C GLN A 112 3.63 -6.18 7.45
N ALA A 113 4.24 -6.40 8.62
CA ALA A 113 4.12 -5.49 9.76
C ALA A 113 4.68 -4.10 9.43
N GLU A 114 5.81 -4.03 8.74
CA GLU A 114 6.41 -2.76 8.33
C GLU A 114 5.60 -2.08 7.19
N SER A 115 5.07 -2.88 6.25
CA SER A 115 4.13 -2.37 5.24
C SER A 115 2.90 -1.75 5.88
N ASP A 116 2.35 -2.35 6.93
CA ASP A 116 1.19 -1.83 7.64
C ASP A 116 1.50 -0.46 8.29
N ASP A 117 2.68 -0.28 8.87
CA ASP A 117 3.15 1.02 9.41
C ASP A 117 3.25 2.08 8.30
N ILE A 118 3.86 1.74 7.16
CA ILE A 118 3.95 2.62 5.99
C ILE A 118 2.56 3.05 5.49
N VAL A 119 1.66 2.08 5.31
CA VAL A 119 0.29 2.32 4.85
C VAL A 119 -0.47 3.16 5.88
N PHE A 120 -0.29 2.89 7.16
CA PHE A 120 -0.88 3.68 8.24
C PHE A 120 -0.50 5.15 8.16
N ARG A 121 0.76 5.43 7.84
CA ARG A 121 1.30 6.80 7.77
C ARG A 121 0.99 7.51 6.46
N SER A 122 1.06 6.81 5.34
CA SER A 122 1.15 7.42 4.01
C SER A 122 -0.02 7.12 3.08
N ASN A 123 -0.81 6.08 3.37
CA ASN A 123 -1.88 5.59 2.50
C ASN A 123 -3.23 5.60 3.20
N GLN A 124 -3.54 6.73 3.84
CA GLN A 124 -4.84 6.95 4.48
C GLN A 124 -5.45 8.28 4.03
N HIS A 125 -6.77 8.28 3.94
CA HIS A 125 -7.55 9.48 3.75
C HIS A 125 -8.23 9.87 5.06
N SER A 126 -8.11 11.15 5.45
CA SER A 126 -8.74 11.64 6.69
C SER A 126 -10.26 11.62 6.61
N GLN A 127 -10.92 11.12 7.66
CA GLN A 127 -12.38 11.12 7.79
C GLN A 127 -12.97 12.54 7.81
N THR A 128 -12.20 13.51 8.31
CA THR A 128 -12.60 14.92 8.33
C THR A 128 -12.42 15.60 6.98
N HIS A 129 -11.78 14.92 6.02
CA HIS A 129 -11.40 15.42 4.70
C HIS A 129 -10.51 16.68 4.74
N SER A 130 -9.29 16.57 4.20
CA SER A 130 -8.39 17.71 4.06
C SER A 130 -8.89 18.72 3.02
N LYS A 131 -8.37 19.96 3.12
CA LYS A 131 -8.66 21.06 2.19
C LYS A 131 -8.41 20.60 0.74
N GLY A 132 -9.42 20.74 -0.11
CA GLY A 132 -9.35 20.38 -1.53
C GLY A 132 -9.88 18.99 -1.90
N CYS A 133 -10.09 18.06 -0.95
CA CYS A 133 -10.76 16.78 -1.27
C CYS A 133 -12.25 16.98 -1.55
N LYS A 134 -12.91 17.91 -0.84
CA LYS A 134 -14.30 18.31 -1.12
C LYS A 134 -14.32 19.72 -1.72
N ARG A 135 -15.18 19.93 -2.73
CA ARG A 135 -15.42 21.26 -3.31
C ARG A 135 -16.23 22.14 -2.35
N ILE A 136 -17.26 21.54 -1.74
CA ILE A 136 -18.10 22.09 -0.68
C ILE A 136 -18.37 21.00 0.35
N THR A 137 -18.77 21.34 1.58
CA THR A 137 -18.96 20.38 2.68
C THR A 137 -19.89 19.21 2.33
N SER A 138 -20.96 19.48 1.57
CA SER A 138 -21.94 18.49 1.11
C SER A 138 -21.51 17.69 -0.13
N SER A 139 -20.41 18.04 -0.79
CA SER A 139 -19.94 17.32 -1.96
C SER A 139 -19.32 15.97 -1.59
N VAL A 140 -19.44 15.01 -2.49
CA VAL A 140 -18.68 13.75 -2.43
C VAL A 140 -17.18 14.07 -2.47
N CYS A 141 -16.36 13.29 -1.73
CA CYS A 141 -14.91 13.49 -1.84
C CYS A 141 -14.46 13.15 -3.26
N ARG A 142 -13.62 14.00 -3.85
CA ARG A 142 -13.02 13.80 -5.18
C ARG A 142 -12.21 12.51 -5.26
N ALA A 143 -11.59 12.12 -4.15
CA ALA A 143 -10.86 10.85 -4.03
C ALA A 143 -11.79 9.64 -3.81
N ARG A 144 -13.12 9.84 -3.74
CA ARG A 144 -14.14 8.78 -3.56
C ARG A 144 -13.98 7.98 -2.26
N TYR A 145 -13.80 8.70 -1.16
CA TYR A 145 -13.81 8.16 0.20
C TYR A 145 -15.12 8.52 0.93
N PRO A 146 -15.64 7.64 1.82
CA PRO A 146 -15.10 6.31 2.15
C PRO A 146 -15.25 5.30 1.00
N ARG A 147 -14.38 4.28 0.98
CA ARG A 147 -14.46 3.16 0.03
C ARG A 147 -15.63 2.25 0.40
N GLU A 148 -16.22 1.61 -0.61
CA GLU A 148 -17.21 0.56 -0.40
C GLU A 148 -16.55 -0.66 0.25
N LEU A 149 -17.29 -1.33 1.12
CA LEU A 149 -16.81 -2.46 1.92
C LEU A 149 -17.48 -3.76 1.47
N PHE A 150 -16.71 -4.84 1.52
CA PHE A 150 -17.16 -6.18 1.16
C PHE A 150 -16.50 -7.19 2.09
N ASP A 151 -17.31 -8.05 2.72
CA ASP A 151 -16.80 -9.08 3.65
C ASP A 151 -15.98 -10.16 2.93
N SER A 152 -16.23 -10.34 1.63
CA SER A 152 -15.53 -11.30 0.77
C SER A 152 -15.43 -10.77 -0.66
N THR A 153 -14.49 -11.31 -1.43
CA THR A 153 -14.36 -10.99 -2.85
C THR A 153 -15.51 -11.64 -3.62
N VAL A 154 -16.27 -10.83 -4.34
CA VAL A 154 -17.45 -11.26 -5.10
C VAL A 154 -17.35 -10.87 -6.57
N VAL A 155 -17.99 -11.67 -7.41
CA VAL A 155 -18.16 -11.41 -8.84
C VAL A 155 -19.61 -11.03 -9.07
N ASP A 156 -19.80 -9.89 -9.71
CA ASP A 156 -21.12 -9.46 -10.17
C ASP A 156 -21.60 -10.37 -11.32
N PRO A 157 -22.75 -11.07 -11.17
CA PRO A 157 -23.18 -12.09 -12.12
C PRO A 157 -23.61 -11.51 -13.48
N ASP A 158 -24.01 -10.25 -13.53
CA ASP A 158 -24.50 -9.61 -14.76
C ASP A 158 -23.36 -8.97 -15.54
N THR A 159 -22.39 -8.39 -14.85
CA THR A 159 -21.32 -7.59 -15.46
C THR A 159 -19.96 -8.28 -15.47
N GLY A 160 -19.74 -9.29 -14.61
CA GLY A 160 -18.44 -9.89 -14.35
C GLY A 160 -17.47 -8.96 -13.61
N ALA A 161 -17.96 -7.86 -13.02
CA ALA A 161 -17.15 -6.97 -12.21
C ALA A 161 -16.71 -7.64 -10.91
N ILE A 162 -15.42 -7.59 -10.60
CA ILE A 162 -14.88 -8.12 -9.35
C ILE A 162 -14.90 -7.01 -8.30
N ARG A 163 -15.52 -7.29 -7.16
CA ARG A 163 -15.48 -6.44 -5.97
C ARG A 163 -14.68 -7.17 -4.91
N PHE A 164 -13.50 -6.65 -4.61
CA PHE A 164 -12.59 -7.30 -3.66
C PHE A 164 -13.04 -7.12 -2.23
N LYS A 165 -12.73 -8.11 -1.40
CA LYS A 165 -12.83 -8.00 0.04
C LYS A 165 -12.15 -6.71 0.51
N LYS A 166 -12.86 -5.96 1.36
CA LYS A 166 -12.36 -4.73 1.96
C LYS A 166 -13.13 -4.43 3.24
N SER A 167 -12.39 -4.24 4.33
CA SER A 167 -12.90 -3.85 5.64
C SER A 167 -12.43 -2.45 6.08
N GLU A 168 -11.34 -1.94 5.51
CA GLU A 168 -10.78 -0.61 5.83
C GLU A 168 -11.23 0.47 4.82
N PRO A 169 -12.22 1.33 5.14
CA PRO A 169 -12.82 2.25 4.17
C PRO A 169 -11.95 3.46 3.83
N TRP A 170 -10.89 3.72 4.59
CA TRP A 170 -10.10 4.96 4.52
C TRP A 170 -8.70 4.77 3.97
N ILE A 171 -8.39 3.59 3.43
CA ILE A 171 -7.13 3.30 2.74
C ILE A 171 -7.37 2.87 1.29
N ASN A 172 -6.39 3.07 0.42
CA ASN A 172 -6.47 2.53 -0.94
C ASN A 172 -6.34 1.01 -0.93
N THR A 173 -6.56 0.38 -2.06
CA THR A 173 -6.11 -0.99 -2.28
C THR A 173 -4.62 -0.92 -2.63
N PHE A 174 -3.80 -1.78 -2.03
CA PHE A 174 -2.35 -1.72 -2.16
C PHE A 174 -1.75 -3.12 -2.18
N ASN A 175 -0.46 -3.22 -2.44
CA ASN A 175 0.29 -4.48 -2.32
C ASN A 175 1.33 -4.32 -1.22
N HIS A 176 1.34 -5.23 -0.24
CA HIS A 176 2.24 -5.12 0.91
C HIS A 176 3.72 -5.03 0.51
N LEU A 177 4.14 -5.84 -0.46
CA LEU A 177 5.53 -5.83 -0.93
C LEU A 177 5.88 -4.52 -1.66
N LEU A 178 4.97 -4.00 -2.49
CA LEU A 178 5.18 -2.71 -3.15
C LEU A 178 5.23 -1.56 -2.15
N SER A 179 4.34 -1.52 -1.16
CA SER A 179 4.36 -0.51 -0.10
C SER A 179 5.63 -0.63 0.74
N TYR A 180 6.06 -1.85 1.09
CA TYR A 180 7.32 -2.12 1.77
C TYR A 180 8.53 -1.61 0.97
N LEU A 181 8.59 -1.85 -0.35
CA LEU A 181 9.74 -1.43 -1.16
C LEU A 181 9.76 0.07 -1.44
N LEU A 182 8.59 0.65 -1.74
CA LEU A 182 8.47 2.05 -2.17
C LEU A 182 8.37 3.03 -1.00
N ARG A 183 8.06 2.54 0.22
CA ARG A 183 7.99 3.33 1.47
C ARG A 183 7.06 4.55 1.40
N CYS A 184 6.08 4.53 0.50
CA CYS A 184 5.20 5.67 0.24
C CYS A 184 3.78 5.23 -0.12
N ASN A 185 2.92 6.21 -0.41
CA ASN A 185 1.54 5.96 -0.83
C ASN A 185 1.51 5.21 -2.18
N THR A 186 0.89 4.03 -2.18
CA THR A 186 0.73 3.18 -3.37
C THR A 186 -0.74 2.86 -3.59
N ASP A 187 -1.19 2.86 -4.84
CA ASP A 187 -2.55 2.47 -5.21
C ASP A 187 -2.49 1.38 -6.29
N VAL A 188 -3.12 0.24 -6.01
CA VAL A 188 -3.20 -0.91 -6.92
C VAL A 188 -4.66 -1.14 -7.26
N THR A 189 -4.97 -1.04 -8.55
CA THR A 189 -6.33 -1.23 -9.08
C THR A 189 -6.32 -2.30 -10.16
N CYS A 190 -7.20 -3.30 -10.03
CA CYS A 190 -7.45 -4.29 -11.07
C CYS A 190 -8.32 -3.69 -12.19
N LEU A 191 -7.83 -3.69 -13.43
CA LEU A 191 -8.51 -3.10 -14.59
C LEU A 191 -8.94 -4.19 -15.58
N LEU A 192 -10.19 -4.65 -15.46
CA LEU A 192 -10.76 -5.70 -16.33
C LEU A 192 -11.71 -5.16 -17.41
N SER A 193 -11.55 -3.89 -17.78
CA SER A 193 -12.33 -3.27 -18.87
C SER A 193 -11.39 -2.53 -19.81
N GLY A 194 -11.50 -2.84 -21.12
CA GLY A 194 -10.72 -2.16 -22.15
C GLY A 194 -10.95 -0.64 -22.16
N THR A 195 -12.16 -0.18 -21.83
CA THR A 195 -12.46 1.26 -21.72
C THR A 195 -11.72 1.90 -20.55
N THR A 196 -11.72 1.25 -19.38
CA THR A 196 -11.01 1.75 -18.20
C THR A 196 -9.50 1.74 -18.43
N VAL A 197 -8.96 0.68 -19.03
CA VAL A 197 -7.54 0.60 -19.41
C VAL A 197 -7.15 1.72 -20.36
N LYS A 198 -7.93 1.97 -21.41
CA LYS A 198 -7.70 3.09 -22.35
C LYS A 198 -7.72 4.44 -21.64
N ALA A 199 -8.68 4.66 -20.74
CA ALA A 199 -8.79 5.90 -19.98
C ALA A 199 -7.56 6.13 -19.07
N VAL A 200 -7.09 5.09 -18.38
CA VAL A 200 -5.89 5.16 -17.53
C VAL A 200 -4.64 5.40 -18.37
N ILE A 201 -4.46 4.70 -19.49
CA ILE A 201 -3.33 4.93 -20.40
C ILE A 201 -3.34 6.37 -20.93
N ALA A 202 -4.49 6.88 -21.36
CA ALA A 202 -4.63 8.25 -21.82
C ALA A 202 -4.28 9.26 -20.71
N TYR A 203 -4.75 9.04 -19.48
CA TYR A 203 -4.45 9.89 -18.33
C TYR A 203 -2.95 9.89 -17.99
N VAL A 204 -2.32 8.72 -17.95
CA VAL A 204 -0.88 8.60 -17.69
C VAL A 204 -0.07 9.27 -18.80
N THR A 205 -0.50 9.10 -20.06
CA THR A 205 0.14 9.73 -21.22
C THR A 205 0.02 11.26 -21.15
N ASP A 206 -1.16 11.80 -20.86
CA ASP A 206 -1.36 13.25 -20.64
C ASP A 206 -0.43 13.75 -19.53
N TYR A 207 -0.35 13.02 -18.42
CA TYR A 207 0.49 13.41 -17.29
C TYR A 207 1.99 13.41 -17.64
N ILE A 208 2.48 12.38 -18.32
CA ILE A 208 3.90 12.26 -18.72
C ILE A 208 4.25 13.27 -19.83
N SER A 209 3.30 13.58 -20.72
CA SER A 209 3.50 14.51 -21.83
C SER A 209 3.30 15.98 -21.46
N LYS A 210 2.89 16.29 -20.21
CA LYS A 210 2.85 17.66 -19.71
C LYS A 210 4.21 18.32 -19.86
N ALA A 211 4.23 19.49 -20.50
CA ALA A 211 5.44 20.27 -20.65
C ALA A 211 6.08 20.51 -19.28
N ALA A 212 7.38 20.25 -19.18
CA ALA A 212 8.14 20.53 -17.96
C ALA A 212 8.01 22.02 -17.62
N TYR A 213 7.85 22.31 -16.32
CA TYR A 213 7.89 23.70 -15.87
C TYR A 213 9.23 24.32 -16.22
N THR A 214 9.21 25.54 -16.75
CA THR A 214 10.45 26.27 -16.98
C THR A 214 11.09 26.60 -15.63
N THR A 215 12.42 26.61 -15.60
CA THR A 215 13.20 27.00 -14.42
C THR A 215 12.73 28.34 -13.84
N GLN A 216 12.40 29.31 -14.71
CA GLN A 216 11.84 30.61 -14.30
C GLN A 216 10.50 30.49 -13.56
N SER A 217 9.60 29.61 -14.02
CA SER A 217 8.29 29.37 -13.38
C SER A 217 8.46 28.74 -11.99
N VAL A 218 9.42 27.82 -11.84
CA VAL A 218 9.72 27.19 -10.55
C VAL A 218 10.27 28.22 -9.56
N PHE A 219 11.30 28.99 -9.96
CA PHE A 219 11.90 30.01 -9.08
C PHE A 219 10.92 31.12 -8.70
N SER A 220 10.07 31.57 -9.64
CA SER A 220 9.04 32.58 -9.34
C SER A 220 8.04 32.08 -8.29
N SER A 221 7.69 30.80 -8.32
CA SER A 221 6.75 30.19 -7.37
C SER A 221 7.36 30.03 -5.97
N VAL A 222 8.64 29.68 -5.87
CA VAL A 222 9.35 29.60 -4.58
C VAL A 222 9.49 30.98 -3.95
N LYS A 223 9.78 32.01 -4.75
CA LYS A 223 9.93 33.40 -4.26
C LYS A 223 8.61 34.02 -3.78
N SER A 224 7.46 33.50 -4.22
CA SER A 224 6.14 34.03 -3.84
C SER A 224 5.57 33.45 -2.53
N VAL A 225 6.28 32.52 -1.89
CA VAL A 225 5.96 31.97 -0.56
C VAL A 225 6.80 32.68 0.49
#